data_AF-A0A8H2WT09-F1
#
_entry.id   AF-A0A8H2WT09-F1
#
_cell.length_a   1.000
_cell.length_b   1.000
_cell.length_c   1.000
_cell.angle_alpha   90.00
_cell.angle_beta   90.00
_cell.angle_gamma   90.00
#
_symmetry.space_group_name_H-M   'P 1'
#
loop_
_entity.id
_entity.type
_entity.pdbx_description
1 polymer ?
#
loop_
_entity_poly.entity_id
_entity_poly.type
_entity_poly.pdbx_seq_one_letter_code
_entity_poly.pdbx_strand_id
1 'polypeptide(L)'
;MHSLLTLAAVAAAYMIPQELAISAFPEAEGFGANAIGGRSVEGQLYIDTSRASFLLIHACPSGNFRDAVGASNRIVVFAVGGVIKISSRVVIKDHITIAGQTAPGGITIYGNGVSYSNAHHTITRCVRYRMGKGGARGKDGVGIGHDMIFDHVSVSWGRDETFSINGDVSNITISDSIIARGLETHSYWTRNPKVKGVNESVNNVVYNWGGGGGYITGGSKGQSYANIMNNVFISGPSTQGNPFTCGSANFRAYVQRNYYDPNKNDENTERVSEY
;
A
#
# COMPACT_ATOMS: atom_id res chain seq x y z
N MET A 1 -17.41 -69.05 -25.67
CA MET A 1 -17.88 -67.65 -25.65
C MET A 1 -17.68 -67.12 -24.24
N HIS A 2 -16.58 -66.43 -24.00
CA HIS A 2 -16.25 -65.86 -22.69
C HIS A 2 -16.84 -64.45 -22.60
N SER A 3 -17.79 -64.25 -21.69
CA SER A 3 -18.40 -62.95 -21.41
C SER A 3 -17.54 -62.20 -20.40
N LEU A 4 -17.01 -61.03 -20.81
CA LEU A 4 -16.29 -60.10 -19.95
C LEU A 4 -17.28 -59.05 -19.43
N LEU A 5 -17.66 -59.16 -18.15
CA LEU A 5 -18.35 -58.10 -17.41
C LEU A 5 -17.37 -56.94 -17.17
N THR A 6 -17.64 -55.79 -17.77
CA THR A 6 -16.89 -54.55 -17.52
C THR A 6 -17.51 -53.83 -16.33
N LEU A 7 -16.75 -53.72 -15.23
CA LEU A 7 -17.14 -52.97 -14.04
C LEU A 7 -16.86 -51.48 -14.27
N ALA A 8 -17.89 -50.65 -14.44
CA ALA A 8 -17.74 -49.20 -14.52
C ALA A 8 -17.53 -48.63 -13.10
N ALA A 9 -16.31 -48.19 -12.79
CA ALA A 9 -16.02 -47.44 -11.58
C ALA A 9 -16.58 -46.01 -11.74
N VAL A 10 -17.64 -45.68 -10.99
CA VAL A 10 -18.12 -44.30 -10.86
C VAL A 10 -17.18 -43.57 -9.91
N ALA A 11 -16.29 -42.74 -10.44
CA ALA A 11 -15.50 -41.81 -9.64
C ALA A 11 -16.43 -40.68 -9.18
N ALA A 12 -16.80 -40.68 -7.90
CA ALA A 12 -17.42 -39.52 -7.27
C ALA A 12 -16.38 -38.41 -7.20
N ALA A 13 -16.55 -37.37 -8.02
CA ALA A 13 -15.77 -36.15 -7.91
C ALA A 13 -16.11 -35.48 -6.57
N TYR A 14 -15.18 -35.49 -5.63
CA TYR A 14 -15.25 -34.66 -4.44
C TYR A 14 -15.15 -33.20 -4.90
N MET A 15 -16.28 -32.51 -4.92
CA MET A 15 -16.32 -31.06 -5.05
C MET A 15 -15.70 -30.49 -3.77
N ILE A 16 -14.43 -30.10 -3.81
CA ILE A 16 -13.82 -29.33 -2.73
C ILE A 16 -14.56 -27.99 -2.72
N PRO A 17 -15.27 -27.60 -1.64
CA PRO A 17 -15.87 -26.28 -1.58
C PRO A 17 -14.75 -25.25 -1.70
N GLN A 18 -14.81 -24.40 -2.73
CA GLN A 18 -13.98 -23.20 -2.76
C GLN A 18 -14.45 -22.31 -1.61
N GLU A 19 -13.60 -22.14 -0.61
CA GLU A 19 -13.78 -21.12 0.41
C GLU A 19 -13.76 -19.77 -0.33
N LEU A 20 -14.90 -19.06 -0.34
CA LEU A 20 -14.99 -17.72 -0.92
C LEU A 20 -14.07 -16.81 -0.11
N ALA A 21 -12.91 -16.47 -0.67
CA ALA A 21 -11.99 -15.52 -0.05
C ALA A 21 -12.73 -14.19 0.20
N ILE A 22 -12.91 -13.84 1.47
CA ILE A 22 -13.52 -12.57 1.86
C ILE A 22 -12.48 -11.47 1.66
N SER A 23 -12.78 -10.57 0.73
CA SER A 23 -11.94 -9.40 0.45
C SER A 23 -11.71 -8.53 1.70
N ALA A 24 -10.62 -7.77 1.72
CA ALA A 24 -10.19 -6.89 2.81
C ALA A 24 -11.30 -5.93 3.27
N PHE A 25 -12.11 -5.49 2.33
CA PHE A 25 -13.37 -4.76 2.48
C PHE A 25 -14.18 -4.95 1.19
N PRO A 26 -15.49 -4.66 1.16
CA PRO A 26 -16.35 -5.00 0.01
C PRO A 26 -15.83 -4.50 -1.35
N GLU A 27 -15.17 -3.35 -1.37
CA GLU A 27 -14.63 -2.70 -2.58
C GLU A 27 -13.13 -2.99 -2.83
N ALA A 28 -12.47 -3.81 -2.02
CA ALA A 28 -11.03 -4.01 -2.15
C ALA A 28 -10.66 -4.77 -3.44
N GLU A 29 -9.70 -4.20 -4.17
CA GLU A 29 -9.17 -4.72 -5.44
C GLU A 29 -7.64 -4.83 -5.45
N GLY A 30 -7.09 -5.35 -6.55
CA GLY A 30 -5.66 -5.51 -6.76
C GLY A 30 -5.03 -6.65 -5.95
N PHE A 31 -3.70 -6.73 -5.98
CA PHE A 31 -2.96 -7.87 -5.43
C PHE A 31 -3.10 -8.06 -3.91
N GLY A 32 -3.36 -6.97 -3.17
CA GLY A 32 -3.56 -6.99 -1.71
C GLY A 32 -5.00 -7.19 -1.25
N ALA A 33 -5.96 -7.38 -2.17
CA ALA A 33 -7.39 -7.45 -1.85
C ALA A 33 -7.73 -8.55 -0.84
N ASN A 34 -6.98 -9.65 -0.81
CA ASN A 34 -7.24 -10.79 0.08
C ASN A 34 -6.62 -10.66 1.48
N ALA A 35 -6.07 -9.48 1.84
CA ALA A 35 -5.59 -9.26 3.20
C ALA A 35 -6.73 -9.45 4.22
N ILE A 36 -6.53 -10.35 5.18
CA ILE A 36 -7.54 -10.67 6.19
C ILE A 36 -7.54 -9.70 7.38
N GLY A 37 -6.45 -8.95 7.56
CA GLY A 37 -6.34 -7.99 8.65
C GLY A 37 -6.49 -8.66 10.02
N GLY A 38 -7.16 -7.99 10.95
CA GLY A 38 -7.51 -8.56 12.25
C GLY A 38 -8.78 -9.41 12.24
N ARG A 39 -9.39 -9.71 11.08
CA ARG A 39 -10.52 -10.64 11.01
C ARG A 39 -9.98 -12.04 11.32
N SER A 40 -10.61 -12.66 12.30
CA SER A 40 -10.05 -13.77 13.04
C SER A 40 -9.91 -15.07 12.26
N VAL A 41 -8.90 -15.88 12.62
CA VAL A 41 -9.07 -17.34 12.64
C VAL A 41 -9.87 -17.82 13.86
N GLU A 42 -9.94 -17.07 14.97
CA GLU A 42 -10.89 -17.28 16.10
C GLU A 42 -11.25 -15.95 16.78
N GLY A 43 -12.49 -15.49 16.61
CA GLY A 43 -12.89 -14.09 16.86
C GLY A 43 -13.23 -13.76 18.31
N GLN A 44 -12.89 -12.53 18.75
CA GLN A 44 -13.54 -11.85 19.88
C GLN A 44 -13.63 -10.33 19.64
N LEU A 45 -14.77 -9.74 19.99
CA LEU A 45 -15.12 -8.32 19.90
C LEU A 45 -15.23 -7.75 21.34
N TYR A 46 -14.39 -6.78 21.71
CA TYR A 46 -14.50 -6.07 23.01
C TYR A 46 -14.68 -4.57 22.82
N ILE A 47 -15.58 -3.98 23.62
CA ILE A 47 -15.93 -2.55 23.63
C ILE A 47 -15.69 -2.06 25.07
N ASP A 48 -14.73 -1.14 25.29
CA ASP A 48 -14.51 -0.47 26.57
C ASP A 48 -14.77 1.04 26.42
N THR A 49 -15.57 1.58 27.34
CA THR A 49 -16.09 2.96 27.32
C THR A 49 -15.60 3.82 28.49
N SER A 50 -14.60 3.38 29.26
CA SER A 50 -14.12 4.15 30.41
C SER A 50 -12.73 4.79 30.20
N ARG A 51 -12.74 6.09 29.87
CA ARG A 51 -11.61 7.06 29.98
C ARG A 51 -10.37 6.88 29.07
N ALA A 52 -10.45 6.26 27.90
CA ALA A 52 -9.31 6.11 26.97
C ALA A 52 -9.45 6.92 25.66
N SER A 53 -8.34 7.51 25.19
CA SER A 53 -8.23 8.20 23.89
C SER A 53 -8.31 7.26 22.66
N PHE A 54 -8.51 5.96 22.86
CA PHE A 54 -8.59 4.96 21.79
C PHE A 54 -9.62 3.90 22.17
N LEU A 55 -10.51 3.58 21.23
CA LEU A 55 -11.35 2.39 21.30
C LEU A 55 -10.55 1.29 20.61
N LEU A 56 -10.41 0.12 21.21
CA LEU A 56 -9.69 -1.00 20.60
C LEU A 56 -10.53 -2.26 20.72
N ILE A 57 -10.44 -3.14 19.72
CA ILE A 57 -11.13 -4.43 19.71
C ILE A 57 -10.45 -5.47 20.62
N HIS A 58 -9.25 -5.16 21.15
CA HIS A 58 -8.67 -5.74 22.37
C HIS A 58 -8.29 -4.60 23.32
N ALA A 59 -8.62 -4.66 24.60
CA ALA A 59 -8.12 -3.68 25.56
C ALA A 59 -6.60 -3.55 25.39
N CYS A 60 -6.14 -2.39 24.96
CA CYS A 60 -4.74 -2.02 25.05
C CYS A 60 -4.61 -1.44 26.46
N PRO A 61 -4.03 -2.15 27.44
CA PRO A 61 -4.03 -1.69 28.82
C PRO A 61 -3.36 -0.32 28.99
N SER A 62 -2.48 0.03 28.04
CA SER A 62 -1.79 1.31 27.98
C SER A 62 -2.53 2.40 27.18
N GLY A 63 -3.57 2.03 26.42
CA GLY A 63 -4.33 2.96 25.58
C GLY A 63 -3.45 3.74 24.60
N ASN A 64 -2.41 3.13 24.02
CA ASN A 64 -1.55 3.83 23.06
C ASN A 64 -1.38 3.06 21.75
N PHE A 65 -1.12 3.81 20.68
CA PHE A 65 -1.01 3.27 19.32
C PHE A 65 0.09 2.21 19.16
N ARG A 66 1.24 2.37 19.83
CA ARG A 66 2.38 1.44 19.71
C ARG A 66 2.01 0.06 20.22
N ASP A 67 1.37 0.00 21.37
CA ASP A 67 1.03 -1.28 21.99
C ASP A 67 -0.17 -1.92 21.28
N ALA A 68 -1.06 -1.12 20.70
CA ALA A 68 -2.17 -1.58 19.88
C ALA A 68 -1.69 -2.39 18.67
N VAL A 69 -0.76 -1.82 17.89
CA VAL A 69 -0.24 -2.38 16.64
C VAL A 69 0.95 -3.33 16.84
N GLY A 70 1.55 -3.33 18.03
CA GLY A 70 2.70 -4.15 18.39
C GLY A 70 2.37 -5.61 18.70
N ALA A 71 1.11 -6.03 18.57
CA ALA A 71 0.66 -7.39 18.73
C ALA A 71 -0.28 -7.78 17.58
N SER A 72 -0.24 -9.04 17.16
CA SER A 72 -0.99 -9.54 16.01
C SER A 72 -2.49 -9.74 16.31
N ASN A 73 -3.27 -10.03 15.26
CA ASN A 73 -4.69 -10.40 15.33
C ASN A 73 -5.55 -9.32 15.99
N ARG A 74 -5.41 -8.07 15.54
CA ARG A 74 -6.11 -6.92 16.13
C ARG A 74 -6.75 -6.03 15.10
N ILE A 75 -7.90 -5.48 15.49
CA ILE A 75 -8.52 -4.35 14.81
C ILE A 75 -8.35 -3.11 15.70
N VAL A 76 -7.60 -2.13 15.20
CA VAL A 76 -7.31 -0.87 15.84
C VAL A 76 -8.30 0.16 15.32
N VAL A 77 -9.16 0.65 16.21
CA VAL A 77 -10.08 1.76 15.97
C VAL A 77 -9.63 2.97 16.81
N PHE A 78 -10.24 4.13 16.61
CA PHE A 78 -9.83 5.39 17.21
C PHE A 78 -11.05 6.08 17.81
N ALA A 79 -11.04 6.29 19.12
CA ALA A 79 -12.11 7.03 19.81
C ALA A 79 -11.96 8.54 19.63
N VAL A 80 -10.74 9.03 19.39
CA VAL A 80 -10.42 10.44 19.15
C VAL A 80 -9.63 10.60 17.87
N GLY A 81 -9.80 11.74 17.21
CA GLY A 81 -8.91 12.14 16.11
C GLY A 81 -7.77 13.03 16.57
N GLY A 82 -7.01 13.51 15.59
CA GLY A 82 -5.88 14.41 15.81
C GLY A 82 -4.54 13.76 15.49
N VAL A 83 -3.53 14.04 16.31
CA VAL A 83 -2.13 13.68 16.04
C VAL A 83 -1.56 12.82 17.16
N ILE A 84 -1.13 11.61 16.81
CA ILE A 84 -0.35 10.72 17.68
C ILE A 84 1.13 10.97 17.38
N LYS A 85 1.86 11.49 18.37
CA LYS A 85 3.30 11.72 18.24
C LYS A 85 4.08 10.48 18.68
N ILE A 86 5.00 10.02 17.84
CA ILE A 86 5.88 8.88 18.11
C ILE A 86 7.35 9.33 18.13
N SER A 87 8.07 9.04 19.22
CA SER A 87 9.49 9.41 19.36
C SER A 87 10.44 8.38 18.73
N SER A 88 10.04 7.11 18.72
CA SER A 88 10.76 5.99 18.09
C SER A 88 9.89 5.28 17.06
N ARG A 89 10.52 4.58 16.10
CA ARG A 89 9.81 3.83 15.07
C ARG A 89 8.80 2.87 15.70
N VAL A 90 7.58 2.84 15.16
CA VAL A 90 6.55 1.88 15.57
C VAL A 90 6.59 0.69 14.61
N VAL A 91 6.69 -0.52 15.17
CA VAL A 91 6.62 -1.76 14.40
C VAL A 91 5.19 -2.26 14.44
N ILE A 92 4.60 -2.48 13.28
CA ILE A 92 3.27 -3.06 13.10
C ILE A 92 3.44 -4.57 12.96
N LYS A 93 2.58 -5.34 13.62
CA LYS A 93 2.56 -6.80 13.56
C LYS A 93 1.60 -7.35 12.50
N ASP A 94 1.61 -8.66 12.34
CA ASP A 94 0.77 -9.41 11.41
C ASP A 94 -0.71 -9.33 11.78
N HIS A 95 -1.60 -9.56 10.81
CA HIS A 95 -3.03 -9.69 11.06
C HIS A 95 -3.60 -8.47 11.79
N ILE A 96 -3.26 -7.27 11.28
CA ILE A 96 -3.70 -6.00 11.84
C ILE A 96 -4.63 -5.30 10.87
N THR A 97 -5.77 -4.84 11.37
CA THR A 97 -6.60 -3.83 10.70
C THR A 97 -6.45 -2.50 11.43
N ILE A 98 -5.96 -1.45 10.78
CA ILE A 98 -5.97 -0.07 11.30
C ILE A 98 -7.08 0.71 10.59
N ALA A 99 -8.18 0.97 11.30
CA ALA A 99 -9.38 1.59 10.77
C ALA A 99 -9.43 3.09 11.12
N GLY A 100 -8.60 3.89 10.45
CA GLY A 100 -8.47 5.34 10.68
C GLY A 100 -9.77 6.14 10.50
N GLN A 101 -10.73 5.63 9.72
CA GLN A 101 -12.03 6.24 9.50
C GLN A 101 -12.90 6.32 10.76
N THR A 102 -12.56 5.54 11.80
CA THR A 102 -13.26 5.61 13.10
C THR A 102 -12.89 6.85 13.91
N ALA A 103 -11.75 7.50 13.60
CA ALA A 103 -11.28 8.69 14.31
C ALA A 103 -12.13 9.93 13.95
N PRO A 104 -12.76 10.61 14.92
CA PRO A 104 -13.47 11.88 14.66
C PRO A 104 -12.51 12.96 14.12
N GLY A 105 -12.70 13.43 12.88
CA GLY A 105 -11.78 14.39 12.23
C GLY A 105 -10.48 13.77 11.67
N GLY A 106 -10.37 12.44 11.69
CA GLY A 106 -9.26 11.68 11.14
C GLY A 106 -8.02 11.64 12.04
N ILE A 107 -7.12 10.70 11.75
CA ILE A 107 -5.93 10.44 12.57
C ILE A 107 -4.62 10.66 11.80
N THR A 108 -3.63 11.20 12.50
CA THR A 108 -2.27 11.38 11.99
C THR A 108 -1.25 10.74 12.91
N ILE A 109 -0.38 9.89 12.37
CA ILE A 109 0.80 9.37 13.06
C ILE A 109 2.00 10.25 12.66
N TYR A 110 2.57 10.97 13.62
CA TYR A 110 3.66 11.92 13.40
C TYR A 110 4.93 11.54 14.18
N GLY A 111 6.07 11.41 13.50
CA GLY A 111 7.36 11.14 14.15
C GLY A 111 8.16 10.02 13.48
N ASN A 112 8.95 9.23 14.20
CA ASN A 112 10.02 8.37 13.64
C ASN A 112 9.60 7.16 12.76
N GLY A 113 8.52 7.28 11.99
CA GLY A 113 8.07 6.33 10.97
C GLY A 113 7.39 5.08 11.53
N VAL A 114 6.80 4.30 10.62
CA VAL A 114 6.20 3.00 10.92
C VAL A 114 6.80 1.90 10.05
N SER A 115 6.77 0.66 10.53
CA SER A 115 7.35 -0.49 9.84
C SER A 115 6.39 -1.66 9.81
N TYR A 116 6.02 -2.08 8.61
CA TYR A 116 5.31 -3.32 8.31
C TYR A 116 6.24 -4.39 7.70
N SER A 117 7.55 -4.13 7.60
CA SER A 117 8.48 -4.99 6.85
C SER A 117 8.56 -6.46 7.28
N ASN A 118 8.18 -6.79 8.51
CA ASN A 118 8.08 -8.17 9.01
C ASN A 118 6.63 -8.49 9.42
N ALA A 119 5.66 -7.87 8.74
CA ALA A 119 4.24 -8.08 8.95
C ALA A 119 3.62 -8.72 7.71
N HIS A 120 2.51 -9.42 7.89
CA HIS A 120 1.65 -9.83 6.78
C HIS A 120 0.16 -9.81 7.13
N HIS A 121 -0.70 -9.89 6.12
CA HIS A 121 -2.16 -9.78 6.23
C HIS A 121 -2.60 -8.52 6.98
N THR A 122 -2.13 -7.35 6.53
CA THR A 122 -2.50 -6.08 7.16
C THR A 122 -3.43 -5.23 6.29
N ILE A 123 -4.39 -4.56 6.93
CA ILE A 123 -5.34 -3.65 6.29
C ILE A 123 -5.16 -2.30 6.97
N THR A 124 -4.83 -1.24 6.22
CA THR A 124 -4.74 0.12 6.76
C THR A 124 -5.62 1.05 5.96
N ARG A 125 -6.60 1.69 6.61
CA ARG A 125 -7.52 2.62 5.95
C ARG A 125 -7.53 3.99 6.61
N CYS A 126 -7.61 5.06 5.81
CA CYS A 126 -7.90 6.42 6.30
C CYS A 126 -6.92 6.97 7.36
N VAL A 127 -5.62 6.65 7.25
CA VAL A 127 -4.56 7.11 8.17
C VAL A 127 -3.60 8.08 7.47
N ARG A 128 -3.21 9.16 8.16
CA ARG A 128 -2.13 10.06 7.72
C ARG A 128 -0.81 9.67 8.39
N TYR A 129 0.20 9.29 7.63
CA TYR A 129 1.57 9.06 8.13
C TYR A 129 2.48 10.23 7.79
N ARG A 130 3.16 10.79 8.79
CA ARG A 130 4.01 11.98 8.66
C ARG A 130 5.31 11.76 9.43
N MET A 131 6.38 11.36 8.74
CA MET A 131 7.62 11.08 9.48
C MET A 131 8.27 12.36 10.03
N GLY A 132 8.40 13.37 9.18
CA GLY A 132 8.85 14.69 9.57
C GLY A 132 10.36 14.77 9.87
N LYS A 133 10.83 15.99 10.15
CA LYS A 133 12.26 16.26 10.41
C LYS A 133 12.79 15.60 11.69
N GLY A 134 11.90 15.21 12.62
CA GLY A 134 12.26 14.50 13.84
C GLY A 134 12.56 13.01 13.64
N GLY A 135 12.23 12.43 12.48
CA GLY A 135 12.55 11.04 12.18
C GLY A 135 14.04 10.81 11.91
N ALA A 136 14.49 9.57 12.14
CA ALA A 136 15.85 9.14 11.87
C ALA A 136 16.20 9.26 10.37
N ARG A 137 17.43 9.71 10.07
CA ARG A 137 17.97 9.75 8.71
C ARG A 137 18.14 8.33 8.16
N GLY A 138 17.95 8.15 6.85
CA GLY A 138 18.14 6.85 6.18
C GLY A 138 17.12 5.79 6.62
N LYS A 139 15.95 6.24 7.06
CA LYS A 139 14.81 5.38 7.41
C LYS A 139 13.57 5.85 6.67
N ASP A 140 12.80 4.87 6.20
CA ASP A 140 11.58 5.11 5.44
C ASP A 140 10.49 5.71 6.32
N GLY A 141 9.54 6.44 5.72
CA GLY A 141 8.32 6.86 6.41
C GLY A 141 7.44 5.67 6.75
N VAL A 142 7.22 4.80 5.76
CA VAL A 142 6.46 3.55 5.84
C VAL A 142 7.23 2.48 5.08
N GLY A 143 7.66 1.41 5.76
CA GLY A 143 8.24 0.21 5.12
C GLY A 143 7.24 -0.94 5.13
N ILE A 144 7.24 -1.78 4.08
CA ILE A 144 6.18 -2.76 3.77
C ILE A 144 6.67 -4.21 3.78
N GLY A 145 5.79 -5.15 4.14
CA GLY A 145 5.96 -6.61 4.08
C GLY A 145 5.17 -7.23 2.92
N HIS A 146 4.40 -8.29 3.16
CA HIS A 146 3.55 -8.95 2.14
C HIS A 146 2.07 -9.08 2.56
N ASP A 147 1.18 -9.31 1.60
CA ASP A 147 -0.28 -9.44 1.80
C ASP A 147 -0.89 -8.23 2.54
N MET A 148 -0.86 -7.06 1.90
CA MET A 148 -1.31 -5.81 2.53
C MET A 148 -2.14 -4.95 1.60
N ILE A 149 -3.10 -4.24 2.18
CA ILE A 149 -3.84 -3.18 1.49
C ILE A 149 -3.78 -1.87 2.28
N PHE A 150 -3.42 -0.81 1.58
CA PHE A 150 -3.44 0.56 2.05
C PHE A 150 -4.47 1.33 1.24
N ASP A 151 -5.52 1.81 1.88
CA ASP A 151 -6.64 2.45 1.21
C ASP A 151 -6.95 3.80 1.88
N HIS A 152 -7.21 4.86 1.09
CA HIS A 152 -7.47 6.19 1.64
C HIS A 152 -6.37 6.71 2.59
N VAL A 153 -5.12 6.28 2.42
CA VAL A 153 -4.01 6.73 3.27
C VAL A 153 -3.33 7.95 2.67
N SER A 154 -2.70 8.74 3.52
CA SER A 154 -1.83 9.81 3.05
C SER A 154 -0.47 9.70 3.72
N VAL A 155 0.61 9.66 2.95
CA VAL A 155 1.97 9.49 3.45
C VAL A 155 2.86 10.60 2.92
N SER A 156 3.58 11.28 3.81
CA SER A 156 4.52 12.33 3.40
C SER A 156 5.67 12.47 4.38
N TRP A 157 6.66 13.27 3.98
CA TRP A 157 7.76 13.71 4.82
C TRP A 157 8.68 12.57 5.32
N GLY A 158 8.84 11.49 4.54
CA GLY A 158 9.84 10.45 4.80
C GLY A 158 11.27 11.00 4.78
N ARG A 159 12.18 10.36 5.54
CA ARG A 159 13.60 10.73 5.62
C ARG A 159 14.51 9.82 4.76
N ASP A 160 13.95 8.80 4.12
CA ASP A 160 14.61 8.07 3.04
C ASP A 160 13.57 7.89 1.93
N GLU A 161 12.91 6.74 1.84
CA GLU A 161 11.67 6.60 1.09
C GLU A 161 10.46 7.12 1.89
N THR A 162 9.48 7.74 1.20
CA THR A 162 8.19 8.07 1.83
C THR A 162 7.38 6.82 2.11
N PHE A 163 7.29 5.93 1.12
CA PHE A 163 6.59 4.66 1.16
C PHE A 163 7.43 3.63 0.40
N SER A 164 7.90 2.59 1.09
CA SER A 164 8.94 1.69 0.60
C SER A 164 8.42 0.26 0.48
N ILE A 165 8.33 -0.21 -0.76
CA ILE A 165 8.00 -1.59 -1.12
C ILE A 165 9.30 -2.25 -1.60
N ASN A 166 10.04 -2.86 -0.68
CA ASN A 166 11.36 -3.40 -0.95
C ASN A 166 11.66 -4.58 -0.02
N GLY A 167 12.43 -5.55 -0.52
CA GLY A 167 12.70 -6.82 0.17
C GLY A 167 11.86 -7.96 -0.38
N ASP A 168 11.51 -8.90 0.48
CA ASP A 168 10.59 -10.00 0.16
C ASP A 168 9.14 -9.53 0.34
N VAL A 169 8.59 -8.98 -0.74
CA VAL A 169 7.29 -8.30 -0.76
C VAL A 169 6.44 -8.83 -1.90
N SER A 170 5.17 -9.08 -1.63
CA SER A 170 4.18 -9.58 -2.60
C SER A 170 2.77 -9.21 -2.14
N ASN A 171 1.80 -9.27 -3.05
CA ASN A 171 0.38 -9.08 -2.72
C ASN A 171 0.06 -7.75 -2.02
N ILE A 172 0.45 -6.64 -2.65
CA ILE A 172 0.26 -5.29 -2.12
C ILE A 172 -0.69 -4.49 -3.00
N THR A 173 -1.68 -3.84 -2.39
CA THR A 173 -2.51 -2.80 -3.03
C THR A 173 -2.34 -1.46 -2.30
N ILE A 174 -2.19 -0.38 -3.07
CA ILE A 174 -2.33 1.00 -2.60
C ILE A 174 -3.43 1.65 -3.44
N SER A 175 -4.59 1.93 -2.84
CA SER A 175 -5.77 2.52 -3.49
C SER A 175 -6.18 3.83 -2.84
N ASP A 176 -6.77 4.74 -3.61
CA ASP A 176 -7.34 6.01 -3.13
C ASP A 176 -6.43 6.83 -2.21
N SER A 177 -5.13 6.73 -2.43
CA SER A 177 -4.12 7.20 -1.48
C SER A 177 -3.25 8.32 -2.05
N ILE A 178 -2.73 9.16 -1.15
CA ILE A 178 -1.81 10.24 -1.49
C ILE A 178 -0.42 9.91 -0.97
N ILE A 179 0.51 9.61 -1.87
CA ILE A 179 1.94 9.53 -1.54
C ILE A 179 2.60 10.82 -1.97
N ALA A 180 2.93 11.67 -1.01
CA ALA A 180 3.49 12.98 -1.24
C ALA A 180 5.00 13.05 -0.91
N ARG A 181 5.57 14.21 -1.20
CA ARG A 181 7.00 14.50 -1.11
C ARG A 181 7.66 14.09 0.22
N GLY A 182 8.84 13.47 0.12
CA GLY A 182 9.78 13.22 1.21
C GLY A 182 10.63 14.46 1.57
N LEU A 183 11.47 14.35 2.61
CA LEU A 183 12.28 15.48 3.12
C LEU A 183 13.75 15.46 2.68
N GLU A 184 14.33 14.29 2.37
CA GLU A 184 15.75 14.20 1.99
C GLU A 184 15.95 14.37 0.49
N THR A 185 17.05 15.02 0.11
CA THR A 185 17.37 15.43 -1.26
C THR A 185 17.63 14.29 -2.24
N HIS A 186 18.02 13.10 -1.79
CA HIS A 186 18.32 11.96 -2.69
C HIS A 186 17.06 11.19 -3.13
N SER A 187 15.99 11.28 -2.35
CA SER A 187 14.64 10.80 -2.70
C SER A 187 13.72 11.95 -3.16
N TYR A 188 14.19 13.18 -2.99
CA TYR A 188 13.52 14.38 -3.45
C TYR A 188 13.48 14.36 -4.99
N TRP A 189 12.27 14.45 -5.54
CA TRP A 189 12.01 14.58 -6.98
C TRP A 189 12.27 13.35 -7.86
N THR A 190 12.41 12.17 -7.28
CA THR A 190 12.62 10.92 -8.02
C THR A 190 11.83 9.77 -7.39
N ARG A 191 11.67 8.66 -8.12
CA ARG A 191 11.01 7.42 -7.65
C ARG A 191 9.51 7.57 -7.34
N ASN A 192 8.72 8.10 -8.28
CA ASN A 192 7.30 8.43 -8.07
C ASN A 192 6.27 7.63 -8.90
N PRO A 193 6.37 6.30 -9.09
CA PRO A 193 7.22 5.34 -8.37
C PRO A 193 8.52 4.96 -9.12
N LYS A 194 9.42 4.26 -8.43
CA LYS A 194 10.46 3.44 -9.06
C LYS A 194 10.12 1.99 -8.86
N VAL A 195 10.01 1.25 -9.96
CA VAL A 195 9.41 -0.09 -9.89
C VAL A 195 10.35 -1.17 -10.38
N LYS A 196 10.29 -2.31 -9.70
CA LYS A 196 10.94 -3.57 -10.04
C LYS A 196 9.97 -4.71 -9.75
N GLY A 197 10.07 -5.79 -10.53
CA GLY A 197 9.17 -6.93 -10.39
C GLY A 197 7.83 -6.71 -11.12
N VAL A 198 6.80 -7.45 -10.69
CA VAL A 198 5.43 -7.37 -11.24
C VAL A 198 4.66 -6.27 -10.53
N ASN A 199 4.00 -5.39 -11.30
CA ASN A 199 3.26 -4.26 -10.74
C ASN A 199 2.14 -3.79 -11.69
N GLU A 200 1.16 -3.09 -11.10
CA GLU A 200 0.12 -2.40 -11.85
C GLU A 200 0.01 -0.96 -11.35
N SER A 201 0.05 -0.01 -12.28
CA SER A 201 -0.16 1.42 -12.06
C SER A 201 -1.35 1.84 -12.90
N VAL A 202 -2.52 1.91 -12.29
CA VAL A 202 -3.79 2.16 -12.97
C VAL A 202 -4.50 3.36 -12.34
N ASN A 203 -5.04 4.26 -13.16
CA ASN A 203 -5.86 5.40 -12.73
C ASN A 203 -5.18 6.38 -11.76
N ASN A 204 -3.86 6.55 -11.85
CA ASN A 204 -3.14 7.46 -10.96
C ASN A 204 -2.99 8.85 -11.55
N VAL A 205 -2.92 9.86 -10.68
CA VAL A 205 -2.42 11.20 -11.01
C VAL A 205 -1.02 11.35 -10.41
N VAL A 206 -0.03 11.60 -11.28
CA VAL A 206 1.35 11.87 -10.87
C VAL A 206 1.68 13.31 -11.20
N TYR A 207 1.95 14.12 -10.17
CA TYR A 207 2.18 15.55 -10.32
C TYR A 207 3.55 15.97 -9.79
N ASN A 208 4.21 16.89 -10.50
CA ASN A 208 5.37 17.63 -9.99
C ASN A 208 6.55 16.74 -9.55
N TRP A 209 6.93 15.77 -10.40
CA TRP A 209 8.18 15.02 -10.24
C TRP A 209 9.39 15.95 -10.46
N GLY A 210 10.63 15.45 -10.46
CA GLY A 210 11.78 16.18 -11.04
C GLY A 210 12.68 15.21 -11.79
N GLY A 211 14.00 15.38 -11.77
CA GLY A 211 14.87 14.70 -12.75
C GLY A 211 14.80 13.16 -12.81
N GLY A 212 14.21 12.52 -11.79
CA GLY A 212 13.96 11.08 -11.81
C GLY A 212 12.79 10.63 -12.68
N GLY A 213 11.90 11.50 -13.14
CA GLY A 213 10.68 11.11 -13.83
C GLY A 213 9.49 10.84 -12.90
N GLY A 214 8.30 10.81 -13.49
CA GLY A 214 7.04 10.42 -12.85
C GLY A 214 6.88 8.91 -12.73
N TYR A 215 7.63 8.12 -13.49
CA TYR A 215 7.62 6.66 -13.42
C TYR A 215 8.95 6.09 -13.90
N ILE A 216 9.69 5.43 -13.01
CA ILE A 216 11.02 4.90 -13.32
C ILE A 216 10.91 3.43 -13.72
N THR A 217 11.22 3.13 -14.99
CA THR A 217 11.10 1.81 -15.61
C THR A 217 12.42 1.04 -15.66
N GLY A 218 13.34 1.27 -14.71
CA GLY A 218 14.56 0.47 -14.65
C GLY A 218 15.50 0.71 -13.47
N GLY A 219 16.75 0.31 -13.67
CA GLY A 219 17.73 0.11 -12.59
C GLY A 219 17.58 -1.25 -11.88
N SER A 220 17.04 -2.26 -12.56
CA SER A 220 16.99 -3.66 -12.11
C SER A 220 17.95 -4.54 -12.93
N LYS A 221 18.58 -5.52 -12.26
CA LYS A 221 19.28 -6.63 -12.93
C LYS A 221 18.30 -7.74 -13.36
N GLY A 222 17.09 -7.77 -12.79
CA GLY A 222 16.06 -8.77 -13.05
C GLY A 222 14.90 -8.26 -13.92
N GLN A 223 14.16 -9.22 -14.50
CA GLN A 223 12.99 -8.96 -15.32
C GLN A 223 11.88 -8.28 -14.50
N SER A 224 11.24 -7.27 -15.07
CA SER A 224 10.10 -6.55 -14.48
C SER A 224 8.96 -6.48 -15.49
N TYR A 225 7.74 -6.56 -15.00
CA TYR A 225 6.52 -6.57 -15.80
C TYR A 225 5.54 -5.56 -15.21
N ALA A 226 5.04 -4.63 -16.02
CA ALA A 226 4.16 -3.57 -15.56
C ALA A 226 2.92 -3.43 -16.45
N ASN A 227 1.75 -3.31 -15.84
CA ASN A 227 0.61 -2.70 -16.52
C ASN A 227 0.55 -1.24 -16.10
N ILE A 228 0.70 -0.32 -17.06
CA ILE A 228 0.68 1.12 -16.81
C ILE A 228 -0.48 1.68 -17.62
N MET A 229 -1.62 1.91 -16.97
CA MET A 229 -2.86 2.19 -17.68
C MET A 229 -3.61 3.39 -17.12
N ASN A 230 -4.15 4.22 -18.00
CA ASN A 230 -5.07 5.30 -17.64
C ASN A 230 -4.54 6.26 -16.54
N ASN A 231 -3.22 6.48 -16.50
CA ASN A 231 -2.61 7.44 -15.58
C ASN A 231 -2.49 8.81 -16.25
N VAL A 232 -2.54 9.88 -15.44
CA VAL A 232 -2.31 11.25 -15.87
C VAL A 232 -1.04 11.78 -15.19
N PHE A 233 -0.08 12.21 -15.99
CA PHE A 233 1.15 12.82 -15.54
C PHE A 233 1.05 14.33 -15.77
N ILE A 234 1.18 15.14 -14.73
CA ILE A 234 1.05 16.60 -14.81
C ILE A 234 2.36 17.26 -14.37
N SER A 235 2.94 18.06 -15.26
CA SER A 235 4.13 18.84 -14.94
C SER A 235 3.86 19.85 -13.84
N GLY A 236 4.78 19.97 -12.88
CA GLY A 236 4.75 20.97 -11.82
C GLY A 236 6.00 21.85 -11.80
N PRO A 237 6.09 22.80 -10.86
CA PRO A 237 7.23 23.73 -10.77
C PRO A 237 8.61 23.06 -10.61
N SER A 238 8.65 21.80 -10.20
CA SER A 238 9.87 21.00 -10.05
C SER A 238 10.09 19.98 -11.18
N THR A 239 9.14 19.84 -12.10
CA THR A 239 9.22 18.83 -13.18
C THR A 239 10.43 19.07 -14.05
N GLN A 240 11.18 17.99 -14.27
CA GLN A 240 12.32 17.94 -15.17
C GLN A 240 12.17 16.69 -16.03
N GLY A 241 12.27 16.85 -17.35
CA GLY A 241 12.20 15.74 -18.29
C GLY A 241 10.81 15.08 -18.40
N ASN A 242 10.79 13.91 -19.02
CA ASN A 242 9.57 13.18 -19.37
C ASN A 242 9.01 12.37 -18.19
N PRO A 243 7.73 11.98 -18.23
CA PRO A 243 7.12 11.12 -17.22
C PRO A 243 7.85 9.79 -17.04
N PHE A 244 8.20 9.10 -18.13
CA PHE A 244 8.87 7.81 -18.09
C PHE A 244 10.38 7.96 -18.25
N THR A 245 11.16 7.30 -17.38
CA THR A 245 12.63 7.38 -17.38
C THR A 245 13.29 6.03 -17.08
N CYS A 246 14.59 5.93 -17.38
CA CYS A 246 15.45 4.80 -17.04
C CYS A 246 15.02 3.45 -17.62
N GLY A 247 14.39 3.44 -18.80
CA GLY A 247 14.03 2.20 -19.49
C GLY A 247 15.22 1.24 -19.65
N SER A 248 14.93 -0.06 -19.62
CA SER A 248 15.95 -1.11 -19.79
C SER A 248 15.38 -2.30 -20.55
N ALA A 249 16.24 -3.10 -21.17
CA ALA A 249 15.84 -4.34 -21.85
C ALA A 249 15.18 -5.39 -20.92
N ASN A 250 15.28 -5.20 -19.60
CA ASN A 250 14.69 -6.08 -18.59
C ASN A 250 13.31 -5.61 -18.11
N PHE A 251 12.80 -4.49 -18.62
CA PHE A 251 11.50 -3.96 -18.23
C PHE A 251 10.52 -4.11 -19.37
N ARG A 252 9.48 -4.93 -19.17
CA ARG A 252 8.36 -5.09 -20.11
C ARG A 252 7.14 -4.41 -19.53
N ALA A 253 6.47 -3.60 -20.34
CA ALA A 253 5.27 -2.91 -19.90
C ALA A 253 4.18 -3.06 -20.96
N TYR A 254 2.96 -3.35 -20.51
CA TYR A 254 1.76 -3.06 -21.28
C TYR A 254 1.33 -1.64 -20.92
N VAL A 255 1.25 -0.75 -21.92
CA VAL A 255 1.05 0.67 -21.66
C VAL A 255 -0.14 1.18 -22.48
N GLN A 256 -1.19 1.60 -21.79
CA GLN A 256 -2.45 1.98 -22.45
C GLN A 256 -3.09 3.23 -21.83
N ARG A 257 -3.47 4.20 -22.68
CA ARG A 257 -4.28 5.38 -22.31
C ARG A 257 -3.64 6.24 -21.21
N ASN A 258 -2.32 6.37 -21.19
CA ASN A 258 -1.67 7.34 -20.30
C ASN A 258 -1.56 8.71 -20.96
N TYR A 259 -1.72 9.75 -20.15
CA TYR A 259 -1.80 11.14 -20.57
C TYR A 259 -0.71 11.96 -19.88
N TYR A 260 -0.17 12.95 -20.58
CA TYR A 260 0.83 13.88 -20.05
C TYR A 260 0.42 15.31 -20.36
N ASP A 261 0.28 16.11 -19.32
CA ASP A 261 0.06 17.55 -19.40
C ASP A 261 1.36 18.30 -19.01
N PRO A 262 2.11 18.83 -19.99
CA PRO A 262 3.36 19.55 -19.73
C PRO A 262 3.16 20.99 -19.24
N ASN A 263 2.00 21.60 -19.48
CA ASN A 263 1.77 23.04 -19.35
C ASN A 263 0.56 23.43 -18.48
N LYS A 264 -0.12 22.44 -17.87
CA LYS A 264 -1.21 22.60 -16.90
C LYS A 264 -2.44 23.31 -17.47
N ASN A 265 -2.66 23.22 -18.77
CA ASN A 265 -3.77 23.92 -19.41
C ASN A 265 -4.89 23.00 -19.88
N ASP A 266 -4.80 21.68 -19.63
CA ASP A 266 -5.72 20.63 -20.10
C ASP A 266 -5.90 20.53 -21.64
N GLU A 267 -5.55 21.57 -22.40
CA GLU A 267 -5.69 21.69 -23.86
C GLU A 267 -4.61 20.92 -24.63
N ASN A 268 -3.43 20.72 -24.04
CA ASN A 268 -2.30 19.99 -24.66
C ASN A 268 -1.98 18.68 -23.94
N THR A 269 -3.01 18.02 -23.40
CA THR A 269 -2.85 16.70 -22.79
C THR A 269 -2.52 15.67 -23.87
N GLU A 270 -1.23 15.38 -24.04
CA GLU A 270 -0.75 14.46 -25.05
C GLU A 270 -0.80 13.03 -24.53
N ARG A 271 -1.23 12.11 -25.40
CA ARG A 271 -1.16 10.69 -25.10
C ARG A 271 0.30 10.23 -25.17
N VAL A 272 0.87 9.87 -24.02
CA VAL A 272 2.30 9.55 -23.91
C VAL A 272 2.64 8.08 -24.16
N SER A 273 1.67 7.24 -24.50
CA SER A 273 1.94 5.84 -24.86
C SER A 273 0.72 5.07 -25.40
N GLU A 274 0.92 4.45 -26.55
CA GLU A 274 0.29 3.21 -27.03
C GLU A 274 1.40 2.34 -27.61
N TYR A 275 1.80 1.28 -26.91
CA TYR A 275 2.69 0.25 -27.43
C TYR A 275 2.33 -1.10 -26.80
#